data_AF-A0A1Y5GSL4-F1
#
_entry.id   AF-A0A1Y5GSL4-F1
#
_cell.length_a   1.000
_cell.length_b   1.000
_cell.length_c   1.000
_cell.angle_alpha   90.00
_cell.angle_beta   90.00
_cell.angle_gamma   90.00
#
_symmetry.space_group_name_H-M   'P 1'
#
loop_
_entity.id
_entity.type
_entity.pdbx_description
1 polymer ?
#
loop_
_entity_poly.entity_id
_entity_poly.type
_entity_poly.pdbx_seq_one_letter_code
_entity_poly.pdbx_strand_id
1 'polypeptide(L)'
;MKRPKSLLKFCFVLLSCVVGISCSSKYTVLRPIVVQIVEPFVELRSEPEDDSRNFYAIEKNELILVFDSYDNFFQVKTKAGQQGWISKDDLLKTKSRDGNSLVANQYGLIEFAQ
;
A
#
# COMPACT_ATOMS: atom_id res chain seq x y z
N MET A 1 -52.93 -25.07 34.34
CA MET A 1 -53.07 -24.63 32.93
C MET A 1 -52.60 -23.18 32.77
N LYS A 2 -51.39 -22.97 32.22
CA LYS A 2 -50.92 -21.87 31.32
C LYS A 2 -49.40 -21.68 31.46
N ARG A 3 -48.71 -21.92 30.34
CA ARG A 3 -47.26 -21.70 30.09
C ARG A 3 -46.96 -20.21 29.80
N PRO A 4 -45.68 -19.80 29.82
CA PRO A 4 -45.21 -18.46 30.24
C PRO A 4 -45.17 -17.44 29.10
N LYS A 5 -45.04 -16.14 29.44
CA LYS A 5 -44.85 -15.07 28.45
C LYS A 5 -43.64 -14.19 28.79
N SER A 6 -42.81 -14.01 27.76
CA SER A 6 -41.80 -12.97 27.56
C SER A 6 -40.36 -13.26 28.03
N LEU A 7 -39.75 -14.26 27.40
CA LEU A 7 -38.40 -14.13 26.87
C LEU A 7 -38.41 -12.99 25.83
N LEU A 8 -38.09 -11.75 26.21
CA LEU A 8 -37.84 -10.68 25.23
C LEU A 8 -37.05 -9.49 25.79
N LYS A 9 -35.91 -9.75 26.44
CA LYS A 9 -34.91 -8.71 26.73
C LYS A 9 -33.48 -9.21 26.45
N PHE A 10 -33.30 -9.87 25.31
CA PHE A 10 -31.99 -10.36 24.86
C PHE A 10 -31.70 -10.04 23.38
N CYS A 11 -32.28 -8.95 22.85
CA CYS A 11 -32.11 -8.59 21.43
C CYS A 11 -31.67 -7.14 21.16
N PHE A 12 -31.16 -6.39 22.14
CA PHE A 12 -30.71 -5.00 21.91
C PHE A 12 -29.19 -4.78 22.03
N VAL A 13 -28.40 -5.83 21.78
CA VAL A 13 -26.92 -5.72 21.69
C VAL A 13 -26.40 -6.26 20.33
N LEU A 14 -27.28 -6.69 19.43
CA LEU A 14 -26.90 -7.26 18.12
C LEU A 14 -27.10 -6.30 16.93
N LEU A 15 -27.31 -5.00 17.17
CA LEU A 15 -27.58 -4.02 16.11
C LEU A 15 -26.62 -2.81 16.13
N SER A 16 -25.33 -3.02 16.40
CA SER A 16 -24.30 -2.00 16.12
C SER A 16 -23.00 -2.54 15.51
N CYS A 17 -22.91 -3.83 15.17
CA CYS A 17 -21.76 -4.38 14.42
C CYS A 17 -21.82 -4.10 12.90
N VAL A 18 -22.59 -3.10 12.48
CA VAL A 18 -22.47 -2.49 11.14
C VAL A 18 -21.59 -1.25 11.21
N VAL A 19 -20.47 -1.34 11.94
CA VAL A 19 -19.31 -0.55 11.56
C VAL A 19 -18.77 -1.28 10.34
N GLY A 20 -19.12 -0.76 9.15
CA GLY A 20 -18.54 -1.17 7.90
C GLY A 20 -17.04 -0.90 7.93
N ILE A 21 -16.30 -1.80 8.57
CA ILE A 21 -14.87 -1.98 8.38
C ILE A 21 -14.76 -2.54 6.96
N SER A 22 -14.89 -1.65 5.98
CA SER A 22 -14.26 -1.82 4.69
C SER A 22 -12.77 -1.75 4.98
N CYS A 23 -12.21 -2.85 5.46
CA CYS A 23 -10.79 -3.07 5.44
C CYS A 23 -10.45 -3.13 3.95
N SER A 24 -9.95 -2.03 3.43
CA SER A 24 -9.40 -1.97 2.09
C SER A 24 -8.44 -3.13 1.94
N SER A 25 -8.68 -3.94 0.90
CA SER A 25 -7.90 -5.14 0.62
C SER A 25 -6.44 -4.71 0.41
N LYS A 26 -5.61 -4.86 1.44
CA LYS A 26 -4.18 -4.53 1.36
C LYS A 26 -3.52 -5.61 0.50
N TYR A 27 -3.00 -5.22 -0.64
CA TYR A 27 -2.29 -6.14 -1.52
C TYR A 27 -0.81 -6.09 -1.13
N THR A 28 -0.37 -7.04 -0.31
CA THR A 28 1.06 -7.18 -0.04
C THR A 28 1.77 -7.73 -1.26
N VAL A 29 2.89 -7.11 -1.64
CA VAL A 29 3.74 -7.60 -2.73
C VAL A 29 4.32 -8.95 -2.28
N LEU A 30 3.89 -10.03 -2.94
CA LEU A 30 4.26 -11.41 -2.58
C LEU A 30 5.78 -11.66 -2.49
N ARG A 31 6.56 -10.86 -3.23
CA ARG A 31 8.03 -10.80 -3.12
C ARG A 31 8.49 -9.36 -3.18
N PRO A 32 9.14 -8.83 -2.13
CA PRO A 32 9.72 -7.51 -2.19
C PRO A 32 10.68 -7.38 -3.37
N ILE A 33 10.61 -6.27 -4.11
CA ILE A 33 11.48 -5.99 -5.25
C ILE A 33 12.43 -4.86 -4.90
N VAL A 34 13.65 -4.93 -5.44
CA VAL A 34 14.65 -3.86 -5.30
C VAL A 34 14.70 -3.08 -6.60
N VAL A 35 14.51 -1.77 -6.49
CA VAL A 35 14.50 -0.85 -7.63
C VAL A 35 15.47 0.30 -7.40
N GLN A 36 15.97 0.88 -8.48
CA GLN A 36 16.88 2.00 -8.51
C GLN A 36 16.17 3.27 -8.96
N ILE A 37 16.38 4.35 -8.21
CA ILE A 37 15.93 5.69 -8.62
C ILE A 37 16.78 6.19 -9.77
N VAL A 38 16.17 6.53 -10.90
CA VAL A 38 16.87 7.08 -12.08
C VAL A 38 16.53 8.55 -12.33
N GLU A 39 15.38 9.00 -11.84
CA GLU A 39 15.01 10.41 -11.75
C GLU A 39 15.93 11.17 -10.78
N PRO A 40 15.99 12.51 -10.83
CA PRO A 40 16.81 13.29 -9.90
C PRO A 40 16.49 12.99 -8.43
N PHE A 41 15.20 12.84 -8.11
CA PHE A 41 14.72 12.38 -6.82
C PHE A 41 13.29 11.82 -6.94
N VAL A 42 12.88 11.06 -5.93
CA VAL A 42 11.49 10.64 -5.71
C VAL A 42 11.09 10.98 -4.29
N GLU A 43 9.90 11.55 -4.11
CA GLU A 43 9.42 11.97 -2.79
C GLU A 43 8.64 10.86 -2.08
N LEU A 44 8.99 10.60 -0.83
CA LEU A 44 8.23 9.75 0.09
C LEU A 44 7.10 10.53 0.74
N ARG A 45 5.91 9.94 0.63
CA ARG A 45 4.67 10.37 1.30
C ARG A 45 4.48 9.62 2.60
N SER A 46 3.94 10.30 3.61
CA SER A 46 3.59 9.67 4.90
C SER A 46 2.45 8.67 4.77
N GLU A 47 1.50 8.92 3.88
CA GLU A 47 0.27 8.14 3.69
C GLU A 47 0.04 7.86 2.19
N PRO A 48 -0.70 6.78 1.83
CA PRO A 48 -0.99 6.43 0.45
C PRO A 48 -2.17 7.25 -0.11
N GLU A 49 -2.04 8.57 -0.05
CA GLU A 49 -3.06 9.54 -0.45
C GLU A 49 -2.42 10.67 -1.28
N ASP A 50 -3.18 11.24 -2.22
CA ASP A 50 -2.68 12.24 -3.17
C ASP A 50 -2.25 13.55 -2.49
N ASP A 51 -2.94 13.95 -1.42
CA ASP A 51 -2.67 15.16 -0.62
C ASP A 51 -1.77 14.90 0.60
N SER A 52 -1.27 13.67 0.74
CA SER A 52 -0.32 13.32 1.79
C SER A 52 0.94 14.18 1.72
N ARG A 53 1.45 14.57 2.89
CA ARG A 53 2.71 15.30 3.01
C ARG A 53 3.89 14.46 2.50
N ASN A 54 4.73 15.10 1.68
CA ASN A 54 6.07 14.62 1.35
C ASN A 54 7.04 14.97 2.48
N PHE A 55 7.78 13.97 2.97
CA PHE A 55 8.65 14.14 4.15
C PHE A 55 10.11 13.76 3.92
N TYR A 56 10.42 13.09 2.81
CA TYR A 56 11.78 12.68 2.47
C TYR A 56 11.95 12.59 0.96
N ALA A 57 13.11 13.01 0.45
CA ALA A 57 13.49 12.86 -0.96
C ALA A 57 14.54 11.75 -1.08
N ILE A 58 14.21 10.72 -1.87
CA ILE A 58 15.11 9.63 -2.23
C ILE A 58 15.91 10.09 -3.44
N GLU A 59 17.23 10.09 -3.32
CA GLU A 59 18.10 10.63 -4.37
C GLU A 59 18.31 9.65 -5.54
N LYS A 60 18.69 10.20 -6.69
CA LYS A 60 19.13 9.43 -7.85
C LYS A 60 20.19 8.39 -7.48
N ASN A 61 20.11 7.23 -8.12
CA ASN A 61 20.94 6.04 -7.96
C ASN A 61 20.75 5.28 -6.64
N GLU A 62 19.90 5.74 -5.72
CA GLU A 62 19.57 4.97 -4.52
C GLU A 62 18.79 3.70 -4.89
N LEU A 63 19.08 2.61 -4.17
CA LEU A 63 18.29 1.38 -4.25
C LEU A 63 17.29 1.37 -3.10
N ILE A 64 16.02 1.14 -3.42
CA ILE A 64 14.93 1.03 -2.45
C ILE A 64 14.25 -0.33 -2.56
N LEU A 65 13.71 -0.79 -1.44
CA LEU A 65 12.92 -2.01 -1.35
C LEU A 65 11.44 -1.66 -1.44
N VAL A 66 10.71 -2.21 -2.39
CA VAL A 66 9.24 -2.12 -2.49
C VAL A 66 8.66 -3.39 -1.91
N PHE A 67 7.71 -3.30 -0.96
CA PHE A 67 7.24 -4.48 -0.23
C PHE A 67 5.73 -4.50 0.08
N ASP A 68 5.01 -3.41 -0.12
CA ASP A 68 3.54 -3.38 0.06
C ASP A 68 2.89 -2.46 -0.98
N SER A 69 1.59 -2.63 -1.22
CA SER A 69 0.82 -1.71 -2.05
C SER A 69 -0.58 -1.44 -1.51
N TYR A 70 -1.06 -0.26 -1.82
CA TYR A 70 -2.38 0.24 -1.46
C TYR A 70 -2.90 1.15 -2.56
N ASP A 71 -3.97 0.72 -3.24
CA ASP A 71 -4.50 1.42 -4.41
C ASP A 71 -3.40 1.73 -5.45
N ASN A 72 -3.11 3.00 -5.73
CA ASN A 72 -2.05 3.43 -6.65
C ASN A 72 -0.75 3.82 -5.94
N PHE A 73 -0.54 3.37 -4.70
CA PHE A 73 0.64 3.67 -3.90
C PHE A 73 1.38 2.40 -3.50
N PHE A 74 2.69 2.54 -3.39
CA PHE A 74 3.60 1.46 -3.04
C PHE A 74 4.43 1.86 -1.84
N GLN A 75 4.44 0.98 -0.84
CA GLN A 75 5.26 1.19 0.33
C GLN A 75 6.68 0.74 0.04
N VAL A 76 7.63 1.62 0.38
CA VAL A 76 9.03 1.42 0.12
C VAL A 76 9.89 1.69 1.34
N LYS A 77 11.08 1.10 1.36
CA LYS A 77 12.09 1.30 2.40
C LYS A 77 13.44 1.61 1.75
N THR A 78 14.06 2.71 2.19
CA THR A 78 15.39 3.12 1.76
C THR A 78 16.47 2.32 2.49
N LYS A 79 17.72 2.36 1.99
CA LYS A 79 18.86 1.73 2.69
C LYS A 79 19.11 2.35 4.06
N ALA A 80 18.86 3.66 4.19
CA ALA A 80 18.95 4.38 5.47
C ALA A 80 17.80 4.04 6.44
N GLY A 81 16.82 3.24 6.02
CA GLY A 81 15.72 2.78 6.86
C GLY A 81 14.48 3.66 6.83
N GLN A 82 14.47 4.73 6.03
CA GLN A 82 13.26 5.55 5.84
C GLN A 82 12.19 4.75 5.11
N GLN A 83 10.95 4.86 5.58
CA GLN A 83 9.83 4.09 5.06
C GLN A 83 8.63 5.01 4.81
N GLY A 84 8.03 4.89 3.64
CA GLY A 84 6.89 5.72 3.22
C GLY A 84 6.27 5.18 1.93
N TRP A 85 5.45 6.01 1.31
CA TRP A 85 4.68 5.67 0.11
C TRP A 85 5.18 6.46 -1.10
N ILE A 86 5.24 5.80 -2.25
CA ILE A 86 5.45 6.45 -3.54
C ILE A 86 4.27 6.13 -4.45
N SER A 87 3.97 7.05 -5.36
CA SER A 87 2.92 6.82 -6.35
C SER A 87 3.34 5.75 -7.35
N LYS A 88 2.36 5.11 -7.98
CA LYS A 88 2.54 4.20 -9.11
C LYS A 88 3.35 4.86 -10.24
N ASP A 89 3.05 6.11 -10.55
CA ASP A 89 3.71 6.85 -11.62
C ASP A 89 5.19 7.11 -11.33
N ASP A 90 5.53 7.40 -10.08
CA ASP A 90 6.92 7.56 -9.67
C ASP A 90 7.65 6.22 -9.65
N LEU A 91 6.99 5.15 -9.20
CA LEU A 91 7.56 3.81 -9.21
C LEU A 91 7.84 3.33 -10.65
N LEU A 92 6.93 3.56 -11.60
CA LEU A 92 7.12 3.13 -13.00
C LEU A 92 8.28 3.86 -13.72
N LYS A 93 8.73 5.00 -13.20
CA LYS A 93 9.94 5.69 -13.69
C LYS A 93 11.24 5.05 -13.18
N THR A 94 11.18 4.24 -12.13
CA THR A 94 12.36 3.54 -11.59
C THR A 94 12.79 2.36 -12.48
N LYS A 95 13.98 1.81 -12.20
CA LYS A 95 14.51 0.63 -12.89
C LYS A 95 14.77 -0.51 -11.92
N SER A 96 14.76 -1.74 -12.42
CA SER A 96 15.35 -2.88 -11.71
C SER A 96 16.82 -2.62 -11.41
N ARG A 97 17.38 -3.39 -10.47
CA ARG A 97 18.83 -3.49 -10.26
C ARG A 97 19.59 -3.80 -11.56
N ASP A 98 18.98 -4.56 -12.46
CA ASP A 98 19.58 -4.95 -13.73
C ASP A 98 19.30 -3.95 -14.87
N GLY A 99 18.63 -2.82 -14.58
CA GLY A 99 18.31 -1.77 -15.55
C GLY A 99 16.98 -1.94 -16.29
N ASN A 100 16.24 -3.03 -16.04
CA ASN A 100 14.95 -3.29 -16.67
C ASN A 100 13.87 -2.32 -16.21
N SER A 101 12.93 -1.97 -17.08
CA SER A 101 11.77 -1.16 -16.74
C SER A 101 10.76 -1.94 -15.91
N LEU A 102 9.96 -1.24 -15.12
CA LEU A 102 8.83 -1.82 -14.38
C LEU A 102 7.54 -1.69 -15.21
N VAL A 103 6.67 -2.68 -15.09
CA VAL A 103 5.31 -2.67 -15.65
C VAL A 103 4.30 -3.01 -14.57
N ALA A 104 3.18 -2.31 -14.56
CA ALA A 104 2.06 -2.62 -13.70
C ALA A 104 1.03 -3.46 -14.46
N ASN A 105 0.60 -4.58 -13.88
CA ASN A 105 -0.47 -5.38 -14.47
C ASN A 105 -1.87 -4.91 -13.99
N GLN A 106 -2.92 -5.54 -14.52
CA GLN A 106 -4.32 -5.21 -14.20
C GLN A 106 -4.71 -5.40 -12.72
N TYR A 107 -3.87 -6.08 -11.94
CA TYR A 107 -4.06 -6.32 -10.51
C TYR A 107 -3.25 -5.35 -9.65
N GLY A 108 -2.57 -4.36 -10.25
CA GLY A 108 -1.70 -3.42 -9.53
C GLY A 108 -0.39 -4.05 -9.05
N LEU A 109 -0.05 -5.25 -9.52
CA LEU A 109 1.24 -5.87 -9.24
C LEU A 109 2.30 -5.31 -10.18
N ILE A 110 3.51 -5.14 -9.66
CA ILE A 110 4.66 -4.63 -10.39
C ILE A 110 5.55 -5.78 -10.80
N GLU A 111 5.85 -5.87 -12.08
CA GLU A 111 6.71 -6.88 -12.70
C GLU A 111 7.81 -6.20 -13.52
N PHE A 112 8.90 -6.92 -13.80
CA PHE A 112 9.94 -6.43 -14.70
C PHE A 112 9.52 -6.67 -16.15
N ALA A 113 9.65 -5.65 -17.00
CA ALA A 113 9.57 -5.83 -18.45
C ALA A 113 10.78 -6.66 -18.91
N GLN A 114 10.50 -7.81 -19.53
CA GLN A 114 11.51 -8.68 -20.16
C GLN A 114 11.88 -8.19 -21.57
#